data_AF-A0A1V3QYI5-F1
#
_entry.id   AF-A0A1V3QYI5-F1
#
_cell.length_a   1.000
_cell.length_b   1.000
_cell.length_c   1.000
_cell.angle_alpha   90.00
_cell.angle_beta   90.00
_cell.angle_gamma   90.00
#
_symmetry.space_group_name_H-M   'P 1'
#
loop_
_entity.id
_entity.type
_entity.pdbx_description
1 polymer ?
#
loop_
_entity_poly.entity_id
_entity_poly.type
_entity_poly.pdbx_seq_one_letter_code
_entity_poly.pdbx_strand_id
1 'polypeptide(L)' 'MLINPEPEIQQKEKVSSKEFDTEDVKIYSLRIPTAMFDKLKYEIGRESKLSMRDMILKAVAEHYGI' A
#
# COMPACT_ATOMS: atom_id res chain seq x y z
N MET A 1 1.48 -30.68 -36.88
CA MET A 1 0.61 -30.93 -35.70
C MET A 1 1.41 -30.49 -34.49
N LEU A 2 1.09 -29.32 -33.89
CA LEU A 2 0.16 -29.15 -32.75
C LEU A 2 0.75 -29.84 -31.50
N ILE A 3 0.93 -29.22 -30.33
CA ILE A 3 -0.05 -28.46 -29.53
C ILE A 3 0.71 -27.47 -28.62
N ASN A 4 0.27 -26.21 -28.61
CA ASN A 4 0.77 -25.15 -27.72
C ASN A 4 0.48 -25.49 -26.24
N PRO A 5 1.36 -25.11 -25.29
CA PRO A 5 1.06 -25.25 -23.87
C PRO A 5 -0.17 -24.41 -23.54
N GLU A 6 -1.17 -25.06 -22.94
CA GLU A 6 -2.39 -24.43 -22.45
C GLU A 6 -2.01 -23.27 -21.50
N PRO A 7 -2.58 -22.06 -21.68
CA PRO A 7 -2.45 -21.05 -20.65
C PRO A 7 -3.40 -21.47 -19.52
N GLU A 8 -2.83 -21.99 -18.44
CA GLU A 8 -3.55 -22.15 -17.18
C GLU A 8 -4.27 -20.84 -16.88
N ILE A 9 -5.57 -21.00 -16.70
CA ILE A 9 -6.56 -19.96 -16.53
C ILE A 9 -6.08 -19.05 -15.40
N GLN A 10 -5.59 -17.87 -15.76
CA GLN A 10 -5.39 -16.78 -14.82
C GLN A 10 -6.75 -16.52 -14.17
N GLN A 11 -6.92 -17.02 -12.95
CA GLN A 11 -8.01 -16.65 -12.07
C GLN A 11 -7.94 -15.13 -11.95
N LYS A 12 -8.77 -14.45 -12.74
CA LYS A 12 -9.11 -13.06 -12.56
C LYS A 12 -9.81 -12.97 -11.21
N GLU A 13 -9.00 -12.86 -10.17
CA GLU A 13 -9.44 -12.32 -8.89
C GLU A 13 -10.04 -10.95 -9.23
N LYS A 14 -11.37 -10.87 -9.24
CA LYS A 14 -12.12 -9.62 -9.29
C LYS A 14 -11.89 -8.92 -7.95
N VAL A 15 -10.65 -8.50 -7.69
CA VAL A 15 -10.41 -7.43 -6.73
C VAL A 15 -10.97 -6.21 -7.43
N SER A 16 -12.08 -5.70 -6.88
CA SER A 16 -12.63 -4.41 -7.28
C SER A 16 -11.49 -3.40 -7.30
N SER A 17 -11.00 -3.08 -8.50
CA SER A 17 -10.10 -1.97 -8.74
C SER A 17 -10.94 -0.73 -8.51
N LYS A 18 -11.08 -0.33 -7.25
CA LYS A 18 -11.48 1.03 -6.91
C LYS A 18 -10.31 1.88 -7.42
N GLU A 19 -10.43 2.33 -8.66
CA GLU A 19 -9.44 3.18 -9.30
C GLU A 19 -9.10 4.30 -8.32
N PHE A 20 -7.82 4.37 -7.98
CA PHE A 20 -7.35 5.35 -7.03
C PHE A 20 -7.49 6.71 -7.71
N ASP A 21 -8.50 7.47 -7.31
CA ASP A 21 -8.75 8.78 -7.89
C ASP A 21 -7.56 9.68 -7.56
N THR A 22 -6.76 9.97 -8.59
CA THR A 22 -5.48 10.69 -8.46
C THR A 22 -5.62 12.16 -8.78
N GLU A 23 -6.78 12.61 -9.29
CA GLU A 23 -6.98 14.00 -9.71
C GLU A 23 -6.92 14.99 -8.54
N ASP A 24 -7.33 14.58 -7.32
CA ASP A 24 -7.36 15.44 -6.12
C ASP A 24 -6.32 15.08 -5.04
N VAL A 25 -5.32 14.24 -5.36
CA VAL A 25 -4.32 13.82 -4.37
C VAL A 25 -3.17 14.82 -4.27
N LYS A 26 -3.13 15.59 -3.18
CA LYS A 26 -1.94 16.38 -2.82
C LYS A 26 -0.83 15.44 -2.33
N ILE A 27 0.24 15.35 -3.13
CA ILE A 27 1.42 14.54 -2.80
C ILE A 27 2.30 15.32 -1.82
N TYR A 28 2.57 14.72 -0.66
CA TYR A 28 3.53 15.24 0.32
C TYR A 28 4.72 14.29 0.43
N SER A 29 5.93 14.84 0.35
CA SER A 29 7.17 14.11 0.63
C SER A 29 7.63 14.39 2.05
N LEU A 30 7.81 13.33 2.84
CA LEU A 30 8.29 13.41 4.22
C LEU A 30 9.77 13.03 4.28
N ARG A 31 10.57 13.82 5.02
CA ARG A 31 11.93 13.42 5.40
C ARG A 31 11.87 12.83 6.79
N ILE A 32 12.22 11.54 6.90
CA ILE A 32 12.28 10.84 8.18
C ILE A 32 13.68 10.22 8.37
N PRO A 33 14.17 10.11 9.61
CA PRO A 33 15.41 9.41 9.89
C PRO A 33 15.36 7.94 9.46
N THR A 34 16.46 7.41 8.92
CA THR A 34 16.55 6.03 8.40
C THR A 34 16.14 4.99 9.45
N ALA A 35 16.60 5.14 10.69
CA ALA A 35 16.24 4.22 11.78
C ALA A 35 14.72 4.17 12.04
N MET A 36 14.02 5.29 11.86
CA MET A 36 12.57 5.34 12.00
C MET A 36 11.85 4.69 10.81
N PHE A 37 12.37 4.89 9.60
CA PHE A 37 11.84 4.24 8.39
C PHE A 37 11.96 2.71 8.47
N ASP A 38 13.11 2.19 8.90
CA ASP A 38 13.33 0.75 9.02
C ASP A 38 12.41 0.13 10.08
N LYS A 39 12.23 0.81 11.21
CA LYS A 39 11.26 0.41 12.23
C LYS A 39 9.84 0.36 11.67
N LEU A 40 9.40 1.42 10.97
CA LEU A 40 8.07 1.48 10.35
C LEU A 40 7.85 0.32 9.37
N LYS A 41 8.83 0.04 8.51
CA LYS A 41 8.75 -1.11 7.59
C LYS A 41 8.59 -2.44 8.31
N TYR A 42 9.37 -2.65 9.37
CA TYR A 42 9.33 -3.88 10.14
C TYR A 42 7.96 -4.09 10.81
N GLU A 43 7.42 -3.07 11.47
CA GLU A 43 6.12 -3.10 12.13
C GLU A 43 4.98 -3.39 11.14
N ILE A 44 5.01 -2.76 9.95
CA ILE A 44 4.05 -3.00 8.88
C ILE A 44 4.14 -4.44 8.37
N GLY A 45 5.34 -4.94 8.11
CA GLY A 45 5.53 -6.29 7.60
C GLY A 45 5.15 -7.39 8.60
N ARG A 46 5.14 -7.09 9.90
CA ARG A 46 4.98 -8.08 10.97
C ARG A 46 3.59 -8.08 11.61
N GLU A 47 3.01 -6.92 11.92
CA GLU A 47 1.86 -6.84 12.84
C GLU A 47 0.59 -6.27 12.21
N SER A 48 0.70 -5.63 11.04
CA SER A 48 -0.38 -4.82 10.50
C SER A 48 -0.61 -5.10 9.02
N LYS A 49 -1.84 -5.48 8.64
CA LYS A 49 -2.27 -5.50 7.22
C LYS A 49 -2.48 -4.08 6.65
N LEU A 50 -2.12 -3.02 7.38
CA LEU A 50 -2.27 -1.64 6.95
C LEU A 50 -1.08 -1.19 6.09
N SER A 51 -1.33 -0.24 5.20
CA SER A 51 -0.25 0.36 4.41
C SER A 51 0.56 1.36 5.25
N MET A 52 1.81 1.61 4.86
CA MET A 52 2.65 2.65 5.48
C MET A 52 1.97 4.02 5.48
N ARG A 53 1.22 4.32 4.41
CA ARG A 53 0.43 5.53 4.28
C ARG A 53 -0.61 5.63 5.38
N ASP A 54 -1.37 4.58 5.62
CA ASP A 54 -2.46 4.59 6.62
C ASP A 54 -1.90 4.81 8.02
N MET A 55 -0.76 4.21 8.34
CA MET A 55 -0.09 4.43 9.62
C MET A 55 0.39 5.87 9.79
N ILE A 56 0.97 6.45 8.74
CA ILE A 56 1.40 7.86 8.77
C ILE A 56 0.19 8.78 8.92
N LEU A 57 -0.88 8.57 8.14
CA LEU A 57 -2.09 9.38 8.22
C LEU A 57 -2.75 9.28 9.60
N LYS A 58 -2.80 8.08 10.18
CA LYS A 58 -3.32 7.87 11.54
C LYS A 58 -2.49 8.62 12.58
N ALA A 59 -1.16 8.51 12.52
CA ALA A 59 -0.28 9.22 13.45
C ALA A 59 -0.40 10.75 13.31
N VAL A 60 -0.59 11.25 12.09
CA VAL A 60 -0.86 12.67 11.84
C VAL A 60 -2.21 13.08 12.44
N ALA A 61 -3.28 12.33 12.18
CA ALA A 61 -4.61 12.60 12.74
C ALA A 61 -4.58 12.63 14.27
N GLU A 62 -3.94 11.63 14.91
CA GLU A 62 -3.76 11.58 16.37
C GLU A 62 -2.96 12.77 16.91
N HIS A 63 -1.90 13.19 16.22
CA HIS A 63 -1.08 14.33 16.64
C HIS A 63 -1.85 15.67 16.59
N TYR A 64 -2.68 15.86 15.57
CA TYR A 64 -3.47 17.08 15.40
C TYR A 64 -4.87 17.02 16.04
N GLY A 65 -5.26 15.86 16.60
CA GLY A 65 -6.56 15.66 17.24
C GLY A 65 -7.75 15.67 16.28
N ILE A 66 -7.54 15.19 15.05
CA ILE A 66 -8.53 15.13 13.97
C ILE A 66 -9.15 13.74 13.88
#